data_AF-A0A374BRG1-F1
#
_entry.id   AF-A0A374BRG1-F1
#
_cell.length_a   1.000
_cell.length_b   1.000
_cell.length_c   1.000
_cell.angle_alpha   90.00
_cell.angle_beta   90.00
_cell.angle_gamma   90.00
#
_symmetry.space_group_name_H-M   'P 1'
#
loop_
_entity.id
_entity.type
_entity.pdbx_description
1 polymer ?
#
loop_
_entity_poly.entity_id
_entity_poly.type
_entity_poly.pdbx_seq_one_letter_code
_entity_poly.pdbx_strand_id
1 'polypeptide(L)'
;MFSALFDLLTGNFLFFALHFDSRSVFPKPLSAKEERECFERMAQGDKAAKDKLIEHNLRLVAHIIKKYYSNSTDQEDLISIGTIGLIKAVSTFDHKKGCRFATYGSRCVENATLT
;
A
#
# COMPACT_ATOMS: atom_id res chain seq x y z
N MET A 1 27.61 14.40 4.82
CA MET A 1 28.19 13.15 4.29
C MET A 1 27.51 11.88 4.82
N PHE A 2 26.91 11.86 6.02
CA PHE A 2 26.09 10.72 6.48
C PHE A 2 24.62 10.73 6.03
N SER A 3 24.08 11.89 5.61
CA SER A 3 22.70 12.01 5.10
C SER A 3 22.48 11.26 3.78
N ALA A 4 23.41 11.39 2.82
CA ALA A 4 23.30 10.74 1.51
C ALA A 4 23.35 9.20 1.57
N LEU A 5 24.03 8.61 2.56
CA LEU A 5 24.05 7.16 2.78
C LEU A 5 22.74 6.68 3.41
N PHE A 6 22.12 7.50 4.25
CA PHE A 6 20.81 7.21 4.85
C PHE A 6 19.70 7.36 3.81
N ASP A 7 19.76 8.39 2.96
CA ASP A 7 18.86 8.59 1.81
C ASP A 7 18.99 7.48 0.76
N LEU A 8 20.17 6.88 0.58
CA LEU A 8 20.37 5.72 -0.29
C LEU A 8 19.79 4.42 0.32
N LEU A 9 19.71 4.32 1.66
CA LEU A 9 19.14 3.16 2.33
C LEU A 9 17.60 3.26 2.47
N THR A 10 17.05 4.47 2.51
CA THR A 10 15.60 4.70 2.59
C THR A 10 14.95 4.96 1.22
N GLY A 11 15.60 5.71 0.33
CA GLY A 11 15.07 6.08 -0.99
C GLY A 11 15.08 4.94 -2.00
N ASN A 12 16.12 4.11 -2.00
CA ASN A 12 16.21 2.98 -2.94
C ASN A 12 15.44 1.72 -2.51
N PHE A 13 14.88 1.65 -1.29
CA PHE A 13 14.23 0.42 -0.85
C PHE A 13 12.99 0.11 -1.69
N LEU A 14 12.19 1.13 -2.03
CA LEU A 14 11.00 0.98 -2.89
C LEU A 14 11.38 0.78 -4.36
N PHE A 15 12.41 1.49 -4.84
CA PHE A 15 12.97 1.30 -6.18
C PHE A 15 13.48 -0.15 -6.37
N PHE A 16 14.22 -0.67 -5.39
CA PHE A 16 14.75 -2.03 -5.41
C PHE A 16 13.66 -3.09 -5.20
N ALA A 17 12.68 -2.84 -4.32
CA ALA A 17 11.56 -3.74 -4.05
C ALA A 17 10.63 -3.96 -5.25
N LEU A 18 10.53 -2.98 -6.16
CA LEU A 18 9.72 -3.07 -7.37
C LEU A 18 10.45 -3.69 -8.56
N HIS A 19 11.78 -3.56 -8.60
CA HIS A 19 12.61 -4.08 -9.70
C HIS A 19 13.17 -5.49 -9.43
N PHE A 20 13.26 -5.93 -8.17
CA PHE A 20 13.68 -7.29 -7.80
C PHE A 20 12.47 -8.22 -7.67
N ASP A 21 12.57 -9.42 -8.25
CA ASP A 21 11.51 -10.41 -8.40
C ASP A 21 10.67 -10.61 -7.11
N SER A 22 9.35 -10.40 -7.23
CA SER A 22 8.38 -10.04 -6.18
C SER A 22 7.98 -11.17 -5.20
N ARG A 23 8.90 -12.03 -4.78
CA ARG A 23 8.57 -13.16 -3.88
C ARG A 23 8.89 -12.95 -2.41
N SER A 24 9.81 -12.06 -2.02
CA SER A 24 10.22 -11.93 -0.60
C SER A 24 9.95 -10.59 0.06
N VAL A 25 9.67 -9.51 -0.67
CA VAL A 25 9.64 -8.16 -0.08
C VAL A 25 8.30 -7.82 0.55
N PHE A 26 7.19 -8.24 -0.06
CA PHE A 26 5.87 -7.94 0.46
C PHE A 26 5.18 -9.19 1.02
N PRO A 27 4.55 -9.10 2.20
CA PRO A 27 3.81 -10.21 2.77
C PRO A 27 2.69 -10.64 1.83
N LYS A 28 2.30 -11.92 1.94
CA LYS A 28 1.20 -12.48 1.14
C LYS A 28 -0.11 -11.77 1.50
N PRO A 29 -1.05 -11.56 0.57
CA PRO A 29 -2.36 -11.02 0.88
C PRO A 29 -3.03 -11.81 2.01
N LEU A 30 -3.73 -11.10 2.90
CA LEU A 30 -4.53 -11.72 3.95
C LEU A 30 -5.69 -12.52 3.34
N SER A 31 -6.08 -13.60 4.03
CA SER A 31 -7.33 -14.27 3.70
C SER A 31 -8.52 -13.36 4.02
N ALA A 32 -9.67 -13.60 3.37
CA ALA A 32 -10.88 -12.81 3.61
C ALA A 32 -11.34 -12.83 5.09
N LYS A 33 -11.08 -13.92 5.80
CA LYS A 33 -11.37 -14.05 7.23
C LYS A 33 -10.44 -13.17 8.07
N GLU A 34 -9.13 -13.26 7.84
CA GLU A 34 -8.13 -12.46 8.55
C GLU A 34 -8.29 -10.96 8.27
N GLU A 35 -8.60 -10.60 7.02
CA GLU A 35 -8.88 -9.22 6.62
C GLU A 35 -10.05 -8.65 7.45
N ARG A 36 -11.14 -9.42 7.56
CA ARG A 36 -12.30 -9.03 8.36
C ARG A 36 -11.96 -8.90 9.84
N GLU A 37 -11.25 -9.87 10.41
CA GLU A 37 -10.80 -9.81 11.82
C GLU A 37 -9.91 -8.59 12.08
N CYS A 38 -9.04 -8.23 11.13
CA CYS A 38 -8.21 -7.03 11.26
C CYS A 38 -9.06 -5.75 11.21
N PHE A 39 -10.07 -5.66 10.34
CA PHE A 39 -10.98 -4.52 10.32
C PHE A 39 -11.83 -4.41 11.60
N GLU A 40 -12.26 -5.53 12.17
CA GLU A 40 -12.98 -5.56 13.45
C GLU A 40 -12.09 -5.09 14.61
N ARG A 41 -10.84 -5.55 14.68
CA ARG A 41 -9.86 -5.08 15.66
C ARG A 41 -9.49 -3.61 15.47
N MET A 42 -9.33 -3.16 14.22
CA MET A 42 -9.07 -1.75 13.92
C MET A 42 -10.22 -0.85 14.38
N ALA A 43 -11.47 -1.30 14.25
CA ALA A 43 -12.63 -0.58 14.77
C ALA A 43 -12.63 -0.46 16.31
N GLN A 44 -11.93 -1.34 17.02
CA GLN A 44 -11.69 -1.27 18.47
C GLN A 44 -10.49 -0.39 18.84
N GLY A 45 -9.81 0.22 17.86
CA GLY A 45 -8.65 1.10 18.08
C GLY A 45 -7.29 0.39 17.99
N ASP A 46 -7.24 -0.87 17.54
CA ASP A 46 -5.99 -1.60 17.36
C ASP A 46 -5.19 -1.05 16.16
N LYS A 47 -4.11 -0.33 16.47
CA LYS A 47 -3.20 0.23 15.47
C LYS A 47 -2.42 -0.85 14.72
N ALA A 48 -2.02 -1.93 15.39
CA ALA A 48 -1.28 -3.01 14.75
C ALA A 48 -2.14 -3.73 13.69
N ALA A 49 -3.45 -3.82 13.91
CA ALA A 49 -4.38 -4.35 12.91
C ALA A 49 -4.45 -3.45 11.67
N LYS A 50 -4.42 -2.12 11.84
CA LYS A 50 -4.34 -1.16 10.73
C LYS A 50 -3.04 -1.30 9.95
N ASP A 51 -1.91 -1.35 10.65
CA ASP A 51 -0.59 -1.46 10.02
C ASP A 51 -0.49 -2.78 9.23
N LYS A 52 -0.97 -3.88 9.80
CA LYS A 52 -1.06 -5.17 9.11
C LYS A 52 -1.91 -5.10 7.83
N LEU A 53 -3.05 -4.41 7.86
CA LEU A 53 -3.89 -4.22 6.66
C LEU A 53 -3.15 -3.42 5.58
N ILE A 54 -2.39 -2.39 5.96
CA ILE A 54 -1.61 -1.58 5.02
C ILE A 54 -0.50 -2.42 4.39
N GLU A 55 0.35 -3.06 5.20
CA GLU A 55 1.52 -3.83 4.75
C GLU A 55 1.16 -4.94 3.77
N HIS A 56 0.10 -5.70 4.08
CA HIS A 56 -0.37 -6.80 3.24
C HIS A 56 -1.02 -6.34 1.93
N ASN A 57 -1.35 -5.05 1.80
CA ASN A 57 -1.94 -4.45 0.61
C ASN A 57 -1.00 -3.51 -0.15
N LEU A 58 0.26 -3.31 0.28
CA LEU A 58 1.24 -2.49 -0.45
C LEU A 58 1.51 -3.01 -1.88
N ARG A 59 1.40 -4.33 -2.10
CA ARG A 59 1.48 -4.95 -3.44
C ARG A 59 0.44 -4.40 -4.41
N LEU A 60 -0.74 -4.03 -3.91
CA LEU A 60 -1.81 -3.45 -4.73
C LEU A 60 -1.41 -2.08 -5.26
N VAL A 61 -0.78 -1.24 -4.43
CA VAL A 61 -0.27 0.08 -4.84
C VAL A 61 0.76 -0.10 -5.95
N ALA A 62 1.79 -0.89 -5.70
CA ALA A 62 2.81 -1.23 -6.69
C ALA A 62 2.23 -1.66 -8.04
N HIS A 63 1.20 -2.51 -8.02
CA HIS A 63 0.54 -3.02 -9.22
C HIS A 63 -0.25 -1.94 -9.97
N ILE A 64 -0.95 -1.06 -9.25
CA ILE A 64 -1.77 0.01 -9.84
C ILE A 64 -0.88 1.08 -10.45
N ILE A 65 0.10 1.56 -9.67
CA ILE A 65 1.01 2.63 -10.08
C ILE A 65 1.81 2.22 -11.31
N LYS A 66 2.08 0.92 -11.50
CA LYS A 66 2.75 0.40 -12.69
C LYS A 66 2.14 0.80 -14.02
N LYS A 67 0.85 1.13 -14.06
CA LYS A 67 0.15 1.59 -15.26
C LYS A 67 0.40 3.07 -15.59
N TYR A 68 0.88 3.85 -14.63
CA TYR A 68 1.01 5.30 -14.71
C TYR A 68 2.47 5.77 -14.87
N TYR A 69 3.42 4.83 -15.06
CA TYR A 69 4.83 5.17 -15.26
C TYR A 69 5.08 5.78 -16.64
N SER A 70 5.54 7.04 -16.65
CA SER A 70 6.17 7.69 -17.82
C SER A 70 7.69 7.73 -17.70
N ASN A 71 8.23 8.05 -16.52
CA ASN A 71 9.66 8.16 -16.22
C ASN A 71 10.00 7.64 -14.80
N SER A 72 11.28 7.36 -14.52
CA SER A 72 11.72 6.83 -13.21
C SER A 72 11.59 7.83 -12.06
N THR A 73 11.67 9.14 -12.33
CA THR A 73 11.54 10.18 -11.31
C THR A 73 10.11 10.27 -10.76
N ASP A 74 9.11 10.09 -11.63
CA ASP A 74 7.69 10.18 -11.24
C ASP A 74 7.24 8.95 -10.44
N GLN A 75 8.00 7.86 -10.50
CA GLN A 75 7.62 6.59 -9.89
C GLN A 75 7.58 6.65 -8.35
N GLU A 76 8.60 7.25 -7.72
CA GLU A 76 8.66 7.36 -6.25
C GLU A 76 7.54 8.23 -5.68
N ASP A 77 7.25 9.33 -6.36
CA ASP A 77 6.16 10.24 -6.02
C ASP A 77 4.80 9.54 -6.15
N LEU A 78 4.56 8.84 -7.27
CA LEU A 78 3.31 8.12 -7.49
C LEU A 78 3.11 6.97 -6.50
N ILE A 79 4.18 6.26 -6.10
CA ILE A 79 4.10 5.24 -5.05
C ILE A 79 3.73 5.87 -3.71
N SER A 80 4.34 7.01 -3.37
CA SER A 80 4.07 7.74 -2.13
C SER A 80 2.62 8.22 -2.09
N ILE A 81 2.15 8.84 -3.16
CA ILE A 81 0.74 9.28 -3.33
C ILE A 81 -0.21 8.09 -3.25
N GLY A 82 0.09 7.00 -3.96
CA GLY A 82 -0.71 5.78 -3.94
C GLY A 82 -0.77 5.14 -2.55
N THR A 83 0.33 5.20 -1.79
CA THR A 83 0.40 4.68 -0.42
C THR A 83 -0.45 5.52 0.53
N ILE A 84 -0.45 6.85 0.38
CA ILE A 84 -1.37 7.73 1.11
C ILE A 84 -2.83 7.38 0.77
N GLY A 85 -3.13 7.15 -0.51
CA GLY A 85 -4.44 6.68 -0.97
C GLY A 85 -4.86 5.36 -0.31
N LEU A 86 -3.94 4.39 -0.19
CA LEU A 86 -4.17 3.12 0.50
C LEU A 86 -4.44 3.32 2.00
N ILE A 87 -3.63 4.12 2.69
CA ILE A 87 -3.80 4.39 4.13
C ILE A 87 -5.16 5.03 4.39
N LYS A 88 -5.58 5.96 3.54
CA LYS A 88 -6.92 6.56 3.59
C LYS A 88 -7.99 5.49 3.36
N ALA A 89 -7.83 4.64 2.35
CA ALA A 89 -8.75 3.57 2.05
C ALA A 89 -8.95 2.60 3.22
N VAL A 90 -7.87 2.16 3.86
CA VAL A 90 -7.94 1.31 5.07
C VAL A 90 -8.74 2.01 6.17
N SER A 91 -8.53 3.31 6.36
CA SER A 91 -9.18 4.09 7.41
C SER A 91 -10.67 4.35 7.15
N THR A 92 -11.11 4.37 5.89
CA THR A 92 -12.49 4.70 5.49
C THR A 92 -13.30 3.50 5.01
N PHE A 93 -12.68 2.32 4.91
CA PHE A 93 -13.35 1.12 4.44
C PHE A 93 -14.36 0.60 5.46
N ASP A 94 -15.53 0.20 4.95
CA ASP A 94 -16.58 -0.41 5.74
C ASP A 94 -16.79 -1.87 5.31
N HIS A 95 -16.26 -2.79 6.13
CA HIS A 95 -16.35 -4.23 5.89
C HIS A 95 -17.79 -4.78 5.94
N LYS A 96 -18.77 -4.02 6.46
CA LYS A 96 -20.18 -4.44 6.51
C LYS A 96 -20.88 -4.31 5.15
N LYS A 97 -20.32 -3.57 4.20
CA LYS A 97 -20.90 -3.34 2.86
C LYS A 97 -20.71 -4.50 1.89
N GLY A 98 -20.06 -5.59 2.31
CA GLY A 98 -19.97 -6.83 1.54
C GLY A 98 -19.04 -6.79 0.31
N CYS A 99 -18.32 -5.70 0.07
CA CYS A 99 -17.28 -5.64 -0.96
C CYS A 99 -15.92 -6.07 -0.40
N ARG A 100 -15.06 -6.63 -1.25
CA ARG A 100 -13.67 -6.95 -0.86
C ARG A 100 -12.86 -5.66 -0.73
N PHE A 101 -11.99 -5.59 0.28
CA PHE A 101 -11.16 -4.40 0.46
C PHE A 101 -10.31 -4.07 -0.77
N ALA A 102 -9.71 -5.07 -1.41
CA ALA A 102 -8.90 -4.89 -2.61
C ALA A 102 -9.61 -4.10 -3.73
N THR A 103 -10.93 -4.28 -3.89
CA THR A 103 -11.74 -3.56 -4.89
C THR A 103 -11.98 -2.10 -4.52
N TYR A 104 -12.19 -1.83 -3.23
CA TYR A 104 -12.34 -0.46 -2.74
C TYR A 104 -10.99 0.27 -2.73
N GLY A 105 -9.97 -0.37 -2.18
CA GLY A 105 -8.61 0.12 -2.10
C GLY A 105 -8.05 0.47 -3.47
N SER A 106 -8.30 -0.34 -4.50
CA SER A 106 -7.80 -0.04 -5.85
C SER A 106 -8.33 1.29 -6.37
N ARG A 107 -9.63 1.55 -6.21
CA ARG A 107 -10.25 2.83 -6.62
C ARG A 107 -9.69 4.02 -5.84
N CYS A 108 -9.43 3.85 -4.55
CA CYS A 108 -8.84 4.91 -3.73
C CYS A 108 -7.42 5.24 -4.15
N VAL A 109 -6.61 4.22 -4.47
CA VAL A 109 -5.24 4.40 -4.96
C VAL A 109 -5.25 5.08 -6.33
N GLU A 110 -6.07 4.60 -7.27
CA GLU A 110 -6.22 5.22 -8.60
C GLU A 110 -6.65 6.68 -8.49
N ASN A 111 -7.66 6.98 -7.67
CA ASN A 111 -8.13 8.35 -7.48
C ASN A 111 -7.05 9.26 -6.88
N ALA A 112 -6.28 8.77 -5.91
CA ALA A 112 -5.19 9.55 -5.31
C ALA A 112 -4.12 9.92 -6.34
N THR A 113 -3.86 9.05 -7.32
CA THR A 113 -2.84 9.27 -8.35
C THR A 113 -3.29 10.16 -9.50
N LEU A 114 -4.60 10.31 -9.67
CA LEU A 114 -5.23 11.14 -10.71
C LEU A 114 -5.59 12.55 -10.22
N THR A 115 -5.34 12.84 -8.95
CA THR A 115 -5.62 14.14 -8.31
C THR A 115 -4.36 15.00 -8.30
#